data_AF-A0A1P8B233-F1
#
_entry.id   AF-A0A1P8B233-F1
#
_cell.length_a   1.000
_cell.length_b   1.000
_cell.length_c   1.000
_cell.angle_alpha   90.00
_cell.angle_beta   90.00
_cell.angle_gamma   90.00
#
_symmetry.space_group_name_H-M   'P 1'
#
loop_
_entity.id
_entity.type
_entity.pdbx_description
1 polymer ?
#
loop_
_entity_poly.entity_id
_entity_poly.type
_entity_poly.pdbx_seq_one_letter_code
_entity_poly.pdbx_strand_id
1 'polypeptide(L)'
;MFCCGFMWKSGGEDLQGFYPVRPECQPDVPRTRFKSRAGKTLSARRWHAAFTEDGHLDMEKVLRRIQRGGIHPSIKGAVWEFLLGCYDPDSTFEERNILRNRRREQYGAWKEECKKMVPVIGSGKYVTMAVVQENGNPIDESSVENQGWIVKNTVTDERVLQWMLSLHQIGLDVARTDRYLCFYENDRNQSKLWDVLAIYTWLNLDIGYVQGMNDICSPMIILFDDEGDAFWCFERAMRRLRENFRATATSMGVQTQLGVLSQVIKTVDPRLHQHLEDLDGGEYLFAIRMLMVLFRREFSFLDALYLWEVMTNFLHFFSWFLVLLAVIVYEAVRSCCVFIIFFFFALSAVWVMRIM
;
A
#
# COMPACT_ATOMS: atom_id res chain seq x y z
N MET A 1 -20.09 -18.83 10.63
CA MET A 1 -21.07 -19.33 9.64
C MET A 1 -21.56 -18.15 8.81
N PHE A 2 -21.00 -17.94 7.62
CA PHE A 2 -21.64 -17.18 6.55
C PHE A 2 -21.34 -17.93 5.25
N CYS A 3 -22.39 -18.56 4.76
CA CYS A 3 -22.44 -19.30 3.51
C CYS A 3 -22.90 -18.30 2.45
N CYS A 4 -22.04 -17.93 1.50
CA CYS A 4 -22.49 -17.34 0.25
C CYS A 4 -21.99 -18.25 -0.87
N GLY A 5 -22.94 -18.96 -1.48
CA GLY A 5 -22.70 -19.96 -2.49
C GLY A 5 -22.21 -19.33 -3.79
N PHE A 6 -20.98 -19.66 -4.16
CA PHE A 6 -20.57 -19.72 -5.56
C PHE A 6 -20.14 -21.15 -5.84
N MET A 7 -20.75 -21.74 -6.86
CA MET A 7 -20.52 -23.11 -7.26
C MET A 7 -19.20 -23.18 -8.02
N TRP A 8 -18.16 -23.72 -7.39
CA TRP A 8 -16.80 -23.75 -7.93
C TRP A 8 -16.64 -24.88 -8.95
N LYS A 9 -16.41 -24.54 -10.22
CA LYS A 9 -15.79 -25.46 -11.19
C LYS A 9 -14.27 -25.39 -11.04
N SER A 10 -13.67 -26.55 -10.84
CA SER A 10 -12.23 -26.76 -10.76
C SER A 10 -11.52 -26.48 -12.09
N GLY A 11 -10.64 -25.48 -12.12
CA GLY A 11 -9.66 -25.29 -13.21
C GLY A 11 -9.42 -23.82 -13.51
N GLY A 12 -8.22 -23.33 -13.15
CA GLY A 12 -7.72 -22.00 -13.55
C GLY A 12 -8.68 -20.84 -13.27
N GLU A 13 -8.91 -20.52 -11.99
CA GLU A 13 -9.78 -19.40 -11.61
C GLU A 13 -9.34 -18.10 -12.29
N ASP A 14 -10.29 -17.41 -12.92
CA ASP A 14 -10.09 -16.08 -13.45
C ASP A 14 -9.90 -15.09 -12.30
N LEU A 15 -8.64 -14.88 -11.93
CA LEU A 15 -8.27 -13.99 -10.86
C LEU A 15 -8.60 -12.52 -11.15
N GLN A 16 -8.90 -12.17 -12.41
CA GLN A 16 -9.31 -10.80 -12.77
C GLN A 16 -10.67 -10.45 -12.15
N GLY A 17 -11.51 -11.44 -11.85
CA GLY A 17 -12.80 -11.23 -11.19
C GLY A 17 -12.70 -10.69 -9.76
N PHE A 18 -11.56 -10.84 -9.07
CA PHE A 18 -11.39 -10.34 -7.70
C PHE A 18 -11.12 -8.83 -7.65
N TYR A 19 -10.53 -8.26 -8.70
CA TYR A 19 -10.18 -6.85 -8.78
C TYR A 19 -10.61 -6.32 -10.16
N PRO A 20 -11.92 -6.20 -10.39
CA PRO A 20 -12.44 -5.84 -11.71
C PRO A 20 -11.91 -4.47 -12.16
N VAL A 21 -11.42 -4.46 -13.40
CA VAL A 21 -10.93 -3.27 -14.09
C VAL A 21 -12.05 -2.74 -14.97
N ARG A 22 -12.21 -1.41 -15.00
CA ARG A 22 -13.18 -0.73 -15.84
C ARG A 22 -12.95 -1.07 -17.31
N PRO A 23 -13.99 -1.40 -18.10
CA PRO A 23 -13.84 -1.78 -19.49
C PRO A 23 -13.02 -0.79 -20.32
N GLU A 24 -13.25 0.51 -20.11
CA GLU A 24 -12.56 1.61 -20.79
C GLU A 24 -11.06 1.72 -20.44
N CYS A 25 -10.63 1.18 -19.29
CA CYS A 25 -9.24 1.23 -18.85
C CYS A 25 -8.44 -0.04 -19.20
N GLN A 26 -9.09 -1.12 -19.66
CA GLN A 26 -8.40 -2.38 -19.95
C GLN A 26 -7.20 -2.28 -20.91
N PRO A 27 -7.21 -1.41 -21.96
CA PRO A 27 -6.06 -1.27 -22.85
C PRO A 27 -4.81 -0.69 -22.16
N ASP A 28 -5.01 0.17 -21.16
CA ASP A 28 -3.94 0.95 -20.52
C ASP A 28 -3.42 0.30 -19.24
N VAL A 29 -4.13 -0.70 -18.71
CA VAL A 29 -3.73 -1.40 -17.48
C VAL A 29 -2.70 -2.49 -17.81
N PRO A 30 -1.56 -2.55 -17.11
CA PRO A 30 -0.59 -3.62 -17.27
C PRO A 30 -1.25 -4.99 -17.08
N ARG A 31 -1.01 -5.91 -18.02
CA ARG A 31 -1.56 -7.27 -17.93
C ARG A 31 -1.03 -7.99 -16.69
N THR A 32 -1.94 -8.51 -15.87
CA THR A 32 -1.58 -9.31 -14.70
C THR A 32 -0.84 -10.58 -15.09
N ARG A 33 0.32 -10.79 -14.49
CA ARG A 33 1.19 -11.95 -14.75
C ARG A 33 1.11 -13.00 -13.66
N PHE A 34 0.75 -12.61 -12.44
CA PHE A 34 0.47 -13.52 -11.34
C PHE A 34 -0.66 -14.48 -11.74
N LYS A 35 -0.43 -15.77 -11.48
CA LYS A 35 -1.42 -16.82 -11.72
C LYS A 35 -1.49 -17.68 -10.47
N SER A 36 -2.72 -17.92 -10.00
CA SER A 36 -2.99 -18.89 -8.95
C SER A 36 -2.63 -20.26 -9.49
N ARG A 37 -1.79 -20.99 -8.77
CA ARG A 37 -1.31 -22.30 -9.15
C ARG A 37 -1.83 -23.29 -8.13
N ALA A 38 -2.70 -24.19 -8.59
CA ALA A 38 -3.19 -25.31 -7.79
C ALA A 38 -2.00 -26.04 -7.16
N GLY A 39 -2.08 -26.32 -5.86
CA GLY A 39 -1.00 -26.98 -5.16
C GLY A 39 0.27 -26.14 -4.95
N LYS A 40 0.36 -24.87 -5.36
CA LYS A 40 1.43 -23.92 -4.99
C LYS A 40 0.96 -22.67 -4.24
N THR A 41 -0.12 -22.02 -4.68
CA THR A 41 -0.68 -20.84 -4.01
C THR A 41 -1.23 -21.22 -2.63
N LEU A 42 -1.15 -20.29 -1.67
CA LEU A 42 -1.81 -20.44 -0.37
C LEU A 42 -3.32 -20.26 -0.58
N SER A 43 -4.07 -21.35 -0.48
CA SER A 43 -5.53 -21.36 -0.59
C SER A 43 -6.18 -21.20 0.79
N ALA A 44 -7.46 -20.83 0.80
CA ALA A 44 -8.25 -20.74 2.03
C ALA A 44 -8.16 -22.03 2.87
N ARG A 45 -8.32 -23.21 2.25
CA ARG A 45 -8.18 -24.49 2.98
C ARG A 45 -6.82 -24.64 3.68
N ARG A 46 -5.73 -24.25 3.03
CA ARG A 46 -4.38 -24.36 3.60
C ARG A 46 -4.10 -23.31 4.66
N TRP A 47 -4.70 -22.13 4.51
CA TRP A 47 -4.67 -21.08 5.53
C TRP A 47 -5.32 -21.56 6.82
N HIS A 48 -6.55 -22.08 6.77
CA HIS A 48 -7.23 -22.61 7.96
C HIS A 48 -6.48 -23.79 8.59
N ALA A 49 -5.90 -24.67 7.77
CA ALA A 49 -5.10 -25.81 8.26
C ALA A 49 -3.70 -25.43 8.79
N ALA A 50 -3.34 -24.14 8.80
CA ALA A 50 -2.12 -23.65 9.42
C ALA A 50 -2.32 -23.19 10.87
N PHE A 51 -3.57 -23.13 11.33
CA PHE A 51 -3.90 -22.79 12.71
C PHE A 51 -4.01 -24.04 13.59
N THR A 52 -3.62 -23.91 14.85
CA THR A 52 -4.01 -24.84 15.92
C THR A 52 -5.49 -24.65 16.29
N GLU A 53 -6.01 -25.52 17.16
CA GLU A 53 -7.41 -25.48 17.61
C GLU A 53 -7.76 -24.18 18.35
N ASP A 54 -6.82 -23.67 19.16
CA ASP A 54 -6.95 -22.41 19.92
C ASP A 54 -6.54 -21.16 19.12
N GLY A 55 -5.90 -21.33 17.96
CA GLY A 55 -5.69 -20.28 16.98
C GLY A 55 -4.26 -19.76 16.82
N HIS A 56 -3.25 -20.44 17.33
CA HIS A 56 -1.85 -20.14 17.02
C HIS A 56 -1.56 -20.47 15.55
N LEU A 57 -0.82 -19.61 14.85
CA LEU A 57 -0.51 -19.73 13.43
C LEU A 57 0.89 -20.32 13.22
N ASP A 58 0.98 -21.41 12.46
CA ASP A 58 2.25 -21.88 11.89
C ASP A 58 2.71 -20.94 10.78
N MET A 59 3.30 -19.82 11.20
CA MET A 59 3.73 -18.74 10.32
C MET A 59 4.83 -19.20 9.38
N GLU A 60 5.76 -20.04 9.82
CA GLU A 60 6.85 -20.54 8.98
C GLU A 60 6.32 -21.36 7.79
N LYS A 61 5.34 -22.23 8.01
CA LYS A 61 4.67 -22.99 6.94
C LYS A 61 3.89 -22.08 5.99
N VAL A 62 3.23 -21.06 6.50
CA VAL A 62 2.54 -20.05 5.69
C VAL A 62 3.53 -19.28 4.82
N LEU A 63 4.62 -18.77 5.40
CA LEU A 63 5.65 -17.98 4.71
C LEU A 63 6.29 -18.76 3.55
N ARG A 64 6.72 -20.01 3.80
CA ARG A 64 7.25 -20.91 2.75
C ARG A 64 6.28 -21.10 1.60
N ARG A 65 4.98 -21.06 1.89
CA ARG A 65 3.94 -21.23 0.88
C ARG A 65 3.76 -19.98 0.03
N ILE A 66 3.72 -18.82 0.68
CA ILE A 66 3.64 -17.51 0.03
C ILE A 66 4.82 -17.34 -0.93
N GLN A 67 6.04 -17.69 -0.49
CA GLN A 67 7.24 -17.64 -1.34
C GLN A 67 7.13 -18.52 -2.60
N ARG A 68 6.46 -19.68 -2.52
CA ARG A 68 6.34 -20.62 -3.65
C ARG A 68 5.25 -20.26 -4.67
N GLY A 69 4.22 -19.53 -4.27
CA GLY A 69 3.05 -19.34 -5.13
C GLY A 69 2.08 -18.22 -4.76
N GLY A 70 2.44 -17.36 -3.80
CA GLY A 70 1.64 -16.22 -3.36
C GLY A 70 0.39 -16.60 -2.57
N ILE A 71 -0.43 -15.59 -2.31
CA ILE A 71 -1.68 -15.71 -1.57
C ILE A 71 -2.86 -15.64 -2.53
N HIS A 72 -3.82 -16.53 -2.34
CA HIS A 72 -5.08 -16.49 -3.08
C HIS A 72 -5.85 -15.20 -2.75
N PRO A 73 -6.37 -14.45 -3.75
CA PRO A 73 -7.07 -13.17 -3.51
C PRO A 73 -8.13 -13.21 -2.41
N SER A 74 -8.91 -14.30 -2.35
CA SER A 74 -10.00 -14.48 -1.39
C SER A 74 -9.60 -14.49 0.09
N ILE A 75 -8.30 -14.60 0.41
CA ILE A 75 -7.80 -14.62 1.79
C ILE A 75 -6.71 -13.58 2.04
N LYS A 76 -6.39 -12.71 1.06
CA LYS A 76 -5.31 -11.73 1.19
C LYS A 76 -5.48 -10.85 2.43
N GLY A 77 -6.67 -10.28 2.65
CA GLY A 77 -6.93 -9.44 3.84
C GLY A 77 -6.60 -10.16 5.14
N ALA A 78 -7.10 -11.38 5.35
CA ALA A 78 -6.85 -12.16 6.56
C ALA A 78 -5.36 -12.50 6.77
N VAL A 79 -4.62 -12.81 5.70
CA VAL A 79 -3.19 -13.12 5.81
C VAL A 79 -2.35 -11.86 6.02
N TRP A 80 -2.75 -10.74 5.42
CA TRP A 80 -2.02 -9.47 5.53
C TRP A 80 -2.02 -8.91 6.95
N GLU A 81 -3.05 -9.17 7.77
CA GLU A 81 -3.02 -8.82 9.19
C GLU A 81 -1.82 -9.46 9.92
N PHE A 82 -1.38 -10.65 9.52
CA PHE A 82 -0.18 -11.28 10.08
C PHE A 82 1.11 -10.79 9.40
N LEU A 83 1.13 -10.64 8.06
CA LEU A 83 2.33 -10.18 7.34
C LEU A 83 2.78 -8.77 7.72
N LEU A 84 1.82 -7.89 8.02
CA LEU A 84 2.07 -6.52 8.46
C LEU A 84 2.36 -6.45 9.96
N GLY A 85 2.16 -7.55 10.71
CA GLY A 85 2.37 -7.60 12.16
C GLY A 85 1.26 -6.88 12.95
N CYS A 86 0.03 -6.87 12.42
CA CYS A 86 -1.15 -6.49 13.19
C CYS A 86 -1.54 -7.57 14.19
N TYR A 87 -1.30 -8.84 13.83
CA TYR A 87 -1.46 -9.98 14.72
C TYR A 87 -0.15 -10.71 14.93
N ASP A 88 0.03 -11.16 16.16
CA ASP A 88 1.09 -12.07 16.55
C ASP A 88 0.72 -13.50 16.12
N PRO A 89 1.58 -14.25 15.40
CA PRO A 89 1.34 -15.67 15.13
C PRO A 89 1.07 -16.50 16.37
N ASP A 90 1.64 -16.12 17.51
CA ASP A 90 1.50 -16.85 18.78
C ASP A 90 0.25 -16.41 19.56
N SER A 91 -0.64 -15.60 18.98
CA SER A 91 -1.92 -15.24 19.60
C SER A 91 -3.00 -16.31 19.36
N THR A 92 -3.97 -16.39 20.26
CA THR A 92 -5.19 -17.18 20.11
C THR A 92 -6.26 -16.47 19.28
N PHE A 93 -7.34 -17.17 18.89
CA PHE A 93 -8.49 -16.53 18.24
C PHE A 93 -9.15 -15.45 19.11
N GLU A 94 -9.28 -15.71 20.41
CA GLU A 94 -9.96 -14.80 21.34
C GLU A 94 -9.16 -13.52 21.54
N GLU A 95 -7.84 -13.64 21.77
CA GLU A 95 -6.96 -12.47 21.90
C GLU A 95 -6.99 -11.58 20.66
N ARG A 96 -7.00 -12.17 19.45
CA ARG A 96 -7.12 -11.40 18.21
C ARG A 96 -8.48 -10.73 18.04
N ASN A 97 -9.55 -11.36 18.51
CA ASN A 97 -10.89 -10.78 18.49
C ASN A 97 -10.97 -9.56 19.44
N ILE A 98 -10.46 -9.70 20.66
CA ILE A 98 -10.35 -8.59 21.62
C ILE A 98 -9.51 -7.45 21.04
N LEU A 99 -8.33 -7.77 20.49
CA LEU A 99 -7.45 -6.78 19.88
C LEU A 99 -8.11 -6.07 18.69
N ARG A 100 -8.85 -6.80 17.85
CA ARG A 100 -9.62 -6.24 16.73
C ARG A 100 -10.62 -5.19 17.22
N ASN A 101 -11.44 -5.56 18.20
CA ASN A 101 -12.47 -4.67 18.72
C ASN A 101 -11.86 -3.40 19.33
N ARG A 102 -10.83 -3.55 20.17
CA ARG A 102 -10.09 -2.42 20.74
C ARG A 102 -9.51 -1.49 19.66
N ARG A 103 -8.92 -2.06 18.61
CA ARG A 103 -8.34 -1.32 17.48
C ARG A 103 -9.39 -0.52 16.71
N ARG A 104 -10.56 -1.11 16.45
CA ARG A 104 -11.68 -0.45 15.77
C ARG A 104 -12.30 0.65 16.63
N GLU A 105 -12.48 0.41 17.92
CA GLU A 105 -12.95 1.42 18.89
C GLU A 105 -11.99 2.61 18.96
N GLN A 106 -10.68 2.34 19.04
CA GLN A 106 -9.67 3.38 19.07
C GLN A 106 -9.67 4.22 17.78
N TYR A 107 -9.78 3.58 16.63
CA TYR A 107 -9.92 4.27 15.35
C TYR A 107 -11.18 5.14 15.31
N GLY A 108 -12.33 4.59 15.75
CA GLY A 108 -13.59 5.32 15.85
C GLY A 108 -13.50 6.56 16.74
N ALA A 109 -12.79 6.46 17.87
CA ALA A 109 -12.58 7.61 18.76
C ALA A 109 -11.78 8.73 18.08
N TRP A 110 -10.69 8.40 17.38
CA TRP A 110 -9.92 9.39 16.61
C TRP A 110 -10.71 9.99 15.45
N LYS A 111 -11.53 9.17 14.79
CA LYS A 111 -12.42 9.63 13.72
C LYS A 111 -13.44 10.65 14.23
N GLU A 112 -14.05 10.39 15.39
CA GLU A 112 -14.98 11.34 16.02
C GLU A 112 -14.28 12.61 16.54
N GLU A 113 -13.02 12.53 16.99
CA GLU A 113 -12.21 13.70 17.33
C GLU A 113 -11.96 14.57 16.09
N CYS A 114 -11.49 13.96 14.99
CA CYS A 114 -11.25 14.66 13.72
C CYS A 114 -12.53 15.29 13.17
N LYS A 115 -13.66 14.58 13.27
CA LYS A 115 -14.97 15.05 12.81
C LYS A 115 -15.48 16.28 13.55
N LYS A 116 -15.14 16.46 14.83
CA LYS A 116 -15.48 17.69 15.59
C LYS A 116 -14.77 18.92 15.01
N MET A 117 -13.57 18.74 14.47
CA MET A 117 -12.78 19.81 13.87
C MET A 117 -13.16 20.03 12.40
N VAL A 118 -13.35 18.95 11.63
CA VAL A 118 -13.73 18.98 10.22
C VAL A 118 -14.91 18.02 9.98
N PRO A 119 -16.16 18.51 9.95
CA PRO A 119 -17.37 17.68 9.93
C PRO A 119 -17.52 16.72 8.74
N VAL A 120 -16.74 16.91 7.66
CA VAL A 120 -16.76 16.02 6.51
C VAL A 120 -16.09 14.67 6.79
N ILE A 121 -15.20 14.58 7.79
CA ILE A 121 -14.57 13.33 8.22
C ILE A 121 -15.63 12.35 8.67
N GLY A 122 -15.66 11.16 8.05
CA GLY A 122 -16.66 10.14 8.35
C GLY A 122 -18.06 10.41 7.84
N SER A 123 -18.27 11.45 7.03
CA SER A 123 -19.57 11.76 6.42
C SER A 123 -19.90 10.89 5.20
N GLY A 124 -18.93 10.12 4.69
CA GLY A 124 -19.03 9.42 3.41
C GLY A 124 -18.71 10.30 2.20
N LYS A 125 -18.19 11.50 2.44
CA LYS A 125 -17.68 12.44 1.43
C LYS A 125 -16.23 12.81 1.74
N TYR A 126 -15.55 13.41 0.77
CA TYR A 126 -14.22 13.99 0.92
C TYR A 126 -14.15 15.34 0.21
N VAL A 127 -13.11 16.12 0.51
CA VAL A 127 -12.93 17.48 -0.04
C VAL A 127 -11.66 17.56 -0.87
N THR A 128 -11.73 18.22 -2.02
CA THR A 128 -10.57 18.54 -2.88
C THR A 128 -10.18 20.01 -2.81
N MET A 129 -10.99 20.83 -2.14
CA MET A 129 -10.77 22.25 -1.91
C MET A 129 -10.24 22.48 -0.49
N ALA A 130 -9.52 23.58 -0.29
CA ALA A 130 -9.02 23.98 1.04
C ALA A 130 -10.17 24.16 2.03
N VAL A 131 -9.99 23.71 3.28
CA VAL A 131 -10.98 23.83 4.37
C VAL A 131 -10.80 25.09 5.22
N VAL A 132 -9.61 25.68 5.15
CA VAL A 132 -9.17 26.86 5.90
C VAL A 132 -8.12 27.59 5.07
N GLN A 133 -7.99 28.90 5.27
CA GLN A 133 -6.89 29.67 4.69
C GLN A 133 -5.56 29.39 5.40
N GLU A 134 -4.43 29.71 4.76
CA GLU A 134 -3.08 29.53 5.34
C GLU A 134 -2.86 30.29 6.65
N ASN A 135 -3.57 31.40 6.85
CA ASN A 135 -3.53 32.21 8.08
C ASN A 135 -4.48 31.69 9.18
N GLY A 136 -5.16 30.56 8.96
CA GLY A 136 -6.13 29.99 9.90
C GLY A 136 -7.53 30.63 9.86
N ASN A 137 -7.77 31.62 9.01
CA ASN A 137 -9.07 32.26 8.89
C ASN A 137 -10.06 31.40 8.05
N PRO A 138 -11.37 31.53 8.30
CA PRO A 138 -12.40 30.94 7.47
C PRO A 138 -12.29 31.35 6.00
N ILE A 139 -12.69 30.48 5.09
CA ILE A 139 -12.81 30.79 3.66
C ILE A 139 -14.11 31.57 3.45
N ASP A 140 -14.06 32.64 2.65
CA ASP A 140 -15.21 33.51 2.39
C ASP A 140 -16.34 32.72 1.72
N GLU A 141 -17.48 32.59 2.42
CA GLU A 141 -18.68 31.84 2.00
C GLU A 141 -19.24 32.34 0.66
N SER A 142 -18.97 33.59 0.27
CA SER A 142 -19.43 34.18 -1.00
C SER A 142 -18.81 33.53 -2.25
N SER A 143 -17.71 32.79 -2.08
CA SER A 143 -16.98 32.13 -3.18
C SER A 143 -17.26 30.62 -3.30
N VAL A 144 -17.99 30.03 -2.34
CA VAL A 144 -18.23 28.58 -2.27
C VAL A 144 -19.64 28.32 -1.74
N GLU A 145 -20.66 28.38 -2.60
CA GLU A 145 -22.06 28.18 -2.21
C GLU A 145 -22.29 26.83 -1.50
N ASN A 146 -22.94 26.88 -0.32
CA ASN A 146 -23.59 25.75 0.36
C ASN A 146 -22.72 24.52 0.69
N GLN A 147 -21.48 24.72 1.10
CA GLN A 147 -20.58 23.62 1.48
C GLN A 147 -20.36 23.56 3.00
N GLY A 148 -21.13 22.72 3.69
CA GLY A 148 -21.14 22.56 5.16
C GLY A 148 -19.88 21.93 5.79
N TRP A 149 -18.76 21.92 5.08
CA TRP A 149 -17.46 21.42 5.54
C TRP A 149 -16.42 22.51 5.79
N ILE A 150 -16.72 23.77 5.45
CA ILE A 150 -15.84 24.92 5.70
C ILE A 150 -15.73 25.17 7.21
N VAL A 151 -14.50 25.45 7.67
CA VAL A 151 -14.26 25.80 9.07
C VAL A 151 -14.79 27.20 9.34
N LYS A 152 -15.73 27.33 10.28
CA LYS A 152 -16.45 28.58 10.57
C LYS A 152 -15.72 29.52 11.53
N ASN A 153 -14.75 29.00 12.28
CA ASN A 153 -14.03 29.75 13.31
C ASN A 153 -12.55 29.87 12.92
N THR A 154 -11.90 30.96 13.33
CA THR A 154 -10.45 31.09 13.19
C THR A 154 -9.74 29.98 13.96
N VAL A 155 -8.81 29.30 13.30
CA VAL A 155 -8.00 28.21 13.86
C VAL A 155 -6.68 28.80 14.33
N THR A 156 -6.46 28.80 15.64
CA THR A 156 -5.21 29.31 16.25
C THR A 156 -4.24 28.20 16.62
N ASP A 157 -4.70 26.95 16.72
CA ASP A 157 -3.84 25.80 17.00
C ASP A 157 -3.05 25.43 15.74
N GLU A 158 -1.74 25.60 15.80
CA GLU A 158 -0.81 25.35 14.68
C GLU A 158 -0.88 23.92 14.17
N ARG A 159 -1.04 22.94 15.08
CA ARG A 159 -1.11 21.53 14.74
C ARG A 159 -2.43 21.22 14.00
N VAL A 160 -3.54 21.78 14.45
CA VAL A 160 -4.83 21.65 13.77
C VAL A 160 -4.79 22.33 12.39
N LEU A 161 -4.21 23.53 12.31
CA LEU A 161 -4.07 24.27 11.06
C LEU A 161 -3.23 23.50 10.04
N GLN A 162 -2.06 23.00 10.43
CA GLN A 162 -1.18 22.22 9.54
C GLN A 162 -1.90 20.97 9.00
N TRP A 163 -2.65 20.26 9.86
CA TRP A 163 -3.45 19.12 9.43
C TRP A 163 -4.55 19.53 8.44
N MET A 164 -5.33 20.57 8.76
CA MET A 164 -6.40 21.07 7.90
C MET A 164 -5.89 21.49 6.52
N LEU A 165 -4.73 22.15 6.46
CA LEU A 165 -4.09 22.54 5.21
C LEU A 165 -3.71 21.34 4.34
N SER A 166 -3.44 20.17 4.93
CA SER A 166 -3.12 18.96 4.16
C SER A 166 -4.34 18.27 3.51
N LEU A 167 -5.55 18.50 4.02
CA LEU A 167 -6.75 17.71 3.67
C LEU A 167 -7.15 17.81 2.19
N HIS A 168 -6.99 18.99 1.58
CA HIS A 168 -7.32 19.19 0.17
C HIS A 168 -6.38 18.38 -0.74
N GLN A 169 -5.08 18.33 -0.41
CA GLN A 169 -4.10 17.54 -1.15
C GLN A 169 -4.38 16.05 -1.05
N ILE A 170 -4.79 15.56 0.13
CA ILE A 170 -5.27 14.18 0.30
C ILE A 170 -6.46 13.92 -0.62
N GLY A 171 -7.43 14.83 -0.68
CA GLY A 171 -8.60 14.69 -1.56
C GLY A 171 -8.25 14.64 -3.04
N LEU A 172 -7.35 15.52 -3.50
CA LEU A 172 -6.85 15.50 -4.88
C LEU A 172 -6.19 14.17 -5.23
N ASP A 173 -5.45 13.58 -4.29
CA ASP A 173 -4.78 12.29 -4.46
C ASP A 173 -5.76 11.12 -4.47
N VAL A 174 -6.76 11.16 -3.59
CA VAL A 174 -7.86 10.18 -3.56
C VAL A 174 -8.63 10.17 -4.89
N ALA A 175 -8.94 11.36 -5.44
CA ALA A 175 -9.67 11.49 -6.70
C ALA A 175 -8.95 10.85 -7.91
N ARG A 176 -7.62 10.70 -7.84
CA ARG A 176 -6.78 10.07 -8.88
C ARG A 176 -6.27 8.67 -8.53
N THR A 177 -6.64 8.12 -7.37
CA THR A 177 -6.13 6.81 -6.91
C THR A 177 -6.84 5.66 -7.62
N ASP A 178 -6.05 4.77 -8.24
CA ASP A 178 -6.47 3.51 -8.88
C ASP A 178 -7.82 3.58 -9.63
N ARG A 179 -8.05 4.67 -10.38
CA ARG A 179 -9.33 4.96 -11.05
C ARG A 179 -9.71 3.93 -12.12
N TYR A 180 -8.77 3.10 -12.56
CA TYR A 180 -9.03 1.98 -13.46
C TYR A 180 -9.73 0.79 -12.76
N LEU A 181 -9.77 0.74 -11.42
CA LEU A 181 -10.49 -0.29 -10.68
C LEU A 181 -11.95 0.13 -10.50
N CYS A 182 -12.89 -0.80 -10.74
CA CYS A 182 -14.31 -0.59 -10.46
C CYS A 182 -14.56 -0.32 -8.96
N PHE A 183 -13.67 -0.79 -8.07
CA PHE A 183 -13.77 -0.55 -6.63
C PHE A 183 -13.91 0.93 -6.27
N TYR A 184 -13.20 1.82 -6.97
CA TYR A 184 -13.24 3.26 -6.72
C TYR A 184 -14.32 4.00 -7.53
N GLU A 185 -15.21 3.31 -8.25
CA GLU A 185 -16.47 3.91 -8.72
C GLU A 185 -17.39 4.30 -7.57
N ASN A 186 -17.31 3.55 -6.46
CA ASN A 186 -18.10 3.85 -5.27
C ASN A 186 -17.46 4.98 -4.46
N ASP A 187 -18.17 6.10 -4.33
CA ASP A 187 -17.72 7.26 -3.56
C ASP A 187 -17.48 6.94 -2.08
N ARG A 188 -18.17 5.94 -1.52
CA ARG A 188 -17.90 5.48 -0.14
C ARG A 188 -16.52 4.87 0.02
N ASN A 189 -16.00 4.22 -1.01
CA ASN A 189 -14.65 3.64 -0.98
C ASN A 189 -13.58 4.73 -1.11
N GLN A 190 -13.85 5.76 -1.90
CA GLN A 190 -13.01 6.95 -1.98
C GLN A 190 -13.01 7.71 -0.64
N SER A 191 -14.17 7.92 -0.03
CA SER A 191 -14.27 8.58 1.28
C SER A 191 -13.59 7.78 2.38
N LYS A 192 -13.68 6.44 2.37
CA LYS A 192 -12.93 5.58 3.30
C LYS A 192 -11.42 5.79 3.17
N LEU A 193 -10.90 5.85 1.94
CA LEU A 193 -9.48 6.11 1.68
C LEU A 193 -9.08 7.50 2.22
N TRP A 194 -9.91 8.51 1.98
CA TRP A 194 -9.66 9.86 2.46
C TRP A 194 -9.68 9.94 4.00
N ASP A 195 -10.68 9.36 4.65
CA ASP A 195 -10.80 9.33 6.12
C ASP A 195 -9.56 8.68 6.77
N VAL A 196 -9.14 7.51 6.29
CA VAL A 196 -7.96 6.79 6.82
C VAL A 196 -6.69 7.63 6.67
N LEU A 197 -6.47 8.25 5.50
CA LEU A 197 -5.30 9.10 5.26
C LEU A 197 -5.34 10.37 6.13
N ALA A 198 -6.50 11.01 6.26
CA ALA A 198 -6.68 12.20 7.06
C ALA A 198 -6.40 11.93 8.55
N ILE A 199 -6.94 10.83 9.09
CA ILE A 199 -6.74 10.43 10.50
C ILE A 199 -5.29 10.00 10.72
N TYR A 200 -4.68 9.26 9.80
CA TYR A 200 -3.25 8.92 9.91
C TYR A 200 -2.37 10.17 9.95
N THR A 201 -2.67 11.16 9.10
CA THR A 201 -1.95 12.44 9.05
C THR A 201 -2.11 13.22 10.35
N TRP A 202 -3.30 13.25 10.94
CA TRP A 202 -3.56 13.90 12.24
C TRP A 202 -2.71 13.30 13.39
N LEU A 203 -2.50 11.99 13.34
CA LEU A 203 -1.75 11.25 14.36
C LEU A 203 -0.23 11.33 14.15
N ASN A 204 0.24 11.64 12.94
CA ASN A 204 1.66 11.61 12.57
C ASN A 204 2.10 12.91 11.88
N LEU A 205 1.90 14.05 12.55
CA LEU A 205 2.19 15.38 12.00
C LEU A 205 3.67 15.65 11.72
N ASP A 206 4.56 14.89 12.36
CA ASP A 206 5.99 14.96 12.07
C ASP A 206 6.33 14.48 10.65
N ILE A 207 5.48 13.63 10.08
CA ILE A 207 5.54 13.21 8.66
C ILE A 207 4.58 14.08 7.84
N GLY A 208 3.38 14.32 8.38
CA GLY A 208 2.28 14.90 7.64
C GLY A 208 1.79 13.96 6.54
N TYR A 209 1.07 14.53 5.56
CA TYR A 209 0.71 13.82 4.34
C TYR A 209 1.77 14.05 3.27
N VAL A 210 2.24 12.96 2.65
CA VAL A 210 3.16 13.00 1.52
C VAL A 210 2.53 12.26 0.35
N GLN A 211 2.58 12.87 -0.84
CA GLN A 211 2.07 12.27 -2.07
C GLN A 211 2.66 10.87 -2.27
N GLY A 212 1.79 9.90 -2.56
CA GLY A 212 2.15 8.48 -2.67
C GLY A 212 1.68 7.64 -1.49
N MET A 213 1.36 8.25 -0.33
CA MET A 213 0.75 7.51 0.79
C MET A 213 -0.61 6.92 0.43
N ASN A 214 -1.37 7.57 -0.47
CA ASN A 214 -2.62 7.06 -1.03
C ASN A 214 -2.42 5.73 -1.79
N ASP A 215 -1.30 5.57 -2.49
CA ASP A 215 -1.00 4.35 -3.26
C ASP A 215 -0.66 3.18 -2.34
N ILE A 216 -0.07 3.46 -1.17
CA ILE A 216 0.17 2.47 -0.12
C ILE A 216 -1.12 2.11 0.62
N CYS A 217 -1.97 3.10 0.87
CA CYS A 217 -3.23 2.91 1.60
C CYS A 217 -4.30 2.22 0.75
N SER A 218 -4.32 2.43 -0.58
CA SER A 218 -5.36 1.89 -1.47
C SER A 218 -5.55 0.37 -1.33
N PRO A 219 -4.50 -0.46 -1.37
CA PRO A 219 -4.62 -1.89 -1.08
C PRO A 219 -5.29 -2.22 0.24
N MET A 220 -5.05 -1.44 1.29
CA MET A 220 -5.65 -1.68 2.61
C MET A 220 -7.16 -1.43 2.56
N ILE A 221 -7.60 -0.36 1.89
CA ILE A 221 -9.04 -0.08 1.72
C ILE A 221 -9.73 -1.17 0.88
N ILE A 222 -9.04 -1.73 -0.10
CA ILE A 222 -9.58 -2.80 -0.96
C ILE A 222 -9.65 -4.15 -0.23
N LEU A 223 -8.66 -4.44 0.62
CA LEU A 223 -8.55 -5.75 1.29
C LEU A 223 -9.37 -5.87 2.57
N PHE A 224 -9.76 -4.76 3.19
CA PHE A 224 -10.45 -4.72 4.48
C PHE A 224 -11.79 -4.00 4.38
N ASP A 225 -12.86 -4.68 4.80
CA ASP A 225 -14.21 -4.10 4.81
C ASP A 225 -14.34 -2.99 5.87
N ASP A 226 -13.75 -3.23 7.05
CA ASP A 226 -13.75 -2.31 8.19
C ASP A 226 -12.59 -1.32 8.10
N GLU A 227 -12.92 -0.05 8.27
CA GLU A 227 -11.99 1.06 8.12
C GLU A 227 -10.91 1.07 9.21
N GLY A 228 -11.25 0.62 10.43
CA GLY A 228 -10.28 0.49 11.51
C GLY A 228 -9.23 -0.57 11.21
N ASP A 229 -9.63 -1.73 10.66
CA ASP A 229 -8.69 -2.78 10.27
C ASP A 229 -7.76 -2.29 9.15
N ALA A 230 -8.32 -1.57 8.16
CA ALA A 230 -7.56 -0.95 7.08
C ALA A 230 -6.54 0.07 7.62
N PHE A 231 -6.97 0.94 8.53
CA PHE A 231 -6.12 1.94 9.18
C PHE A 231 -4.92 1.29 9.88
N TRP A 232 -5.14 0.25 10.69
CA TRP A 232 -4.05 -0.39 11.41
C TRP A 232 -3.08 -1.14 10.51
N CYS A 233 -3.57 -1.75 9.41
CA CYS A 233 -2.69 -2.35 8.41
C CYS A 233 -1.87 -1.27 7.69
N PHE A 234 -2.49 -0.15 7.32
CA PHE A 234 -1.81 1.00 6.72
C PHE A 234 -0.75 1.58 7.66
N GLU A 235 -1.09 1.78 8.94
CA GLU A 235 -0.18 2.29 9.97
C GLU A 235 1.07 1.40 10.10
N ARG A 236 0.88 0.07 10.14
CA ARG A 236 1.99 -0.89 10.20
C ARG A 236 2.85 -0.89 8.94
N ALA A 237 2.24 -0.74 7.76
CA ALA A 237 2.98 -0.57 6.52
C ALA A 237 3.82 0.73 6.55
N MET A 238 3.22 1.84 6.99
CA MET A 238 3.90 3.12 7.08
C MET A 238 5.04 3.12 8.11
N ARG A 239 4.98 2.35 9.20
CA ARG A 239 6.14 2.20 10.11
C ARG A 239 7.39 1.68 9.39
N ARG A 240 7.22 0.80 8.41
CA ARG A 240 8.33 0.25 7.61
C ARG A 240 8.81 1.22 6.53
N LEU A 241 7.94 2.11 6.06
CA LEU A 241 8.22 3.07 5.00
C LEU A 241 8.50 4.50 5.49
N ARG A 242 8.41 4.73 6.81
CA ARG A 242 8.48 6.06 7.43
C ARG A 242 9.68 6.87 6.99
N GLU A 243 10.85 6.23 6.91
CA GLU A 243 12.09 6.89 6.52
C GLU A 243 12.08 7.34 5.05
N ASN A 244 11.35 6.65 4.16
CA ASN A 244 11.19 7.08 2.77
C ASN A 244 10.38 8.40 2.70
N PHE A 245 9.35 8.54 3.53
CA PHE A 245 8.45 9.70 3.52
C PHE A 245 8.99 10.89 4.32
N ARG A 246 9.62 10.67 5.49
CA ARG A 246 10.29 11.72 6.27
C ARG A 246 11.40 12.40 5.46
N ALA A 247 12.14 11.62 4.69
CA ALA A 247 13.25 12.09 3.88
C ALA A 247 12.86 13.02 2.73
N THR A 248 11.58 13.08 2.33
CA THR A 248 11.15 13.96 1.24
C THR A 248 11.17 15.43 1.65
N ALA A 249 11.04 15.74 2.96
CA ALA A 249 11.18 17.09 3.49
C ALA A 249 12.63 17.61 3.50
N THR A 250 13.64 16.72 3.38
CA THR A 250 15.08 17.09 3.44
C THR A 250 15.93 16.43 2.34
N SER A 251 15.35 15.78 1.34
CA SER A 251 16.03 15.07 0.23
C SER A 251 17.00 13.94 0.62
N MET A 252 17.50 13.85 1.86
CA MET A 252 18.67 13.01 2.19
C MET A 252 18.42 11.49 2.15
N GLY A 253 17.28 11.00 2.64
CA GLY A 253 17.05 9.55 2.76
C GLY A 253 16.77 8.84 1.43
N VAL A 254 15.93 9.42 0.57
CA VAL A 254 15.71 8.88 -0.79
C VAL A 254 16.99 9.01 -1.62
N GLN A 255 17.72 10.12 -1.51
CA GLN A 255 19.01 10.28 -2.19
C GLN A 255 20.04 9.24 -1.74
N THR A 256 20.06 8.87 -0.45
CA THR A 256 20.91 7.79 0.04
C THR A 256 20.54 6.45 -0.62
N GLN A 257 19.24 6.15 -0.76
CA GLN A 257 18.77 4.93 -1.44
C GLN A 257 19.14 4.90 -2.92
N LEU A 258 19.00 6.04 -3.61
CA LEU A 258 19.44 6.19 -5.00
C LEU A 258 20.95 6.04 -5.13
N GLY A 259 21.72 6.57 -4.18
CA GLY A 259 23.16 6.36 -4.12
C GLY A 259 23.52 4.87 -3.99
N VAL A 260 22.84 4.13 -3.11
CA VAL A 260 23.03 2.68 -3.00
C VAL A 260 22.63 1.96 -4.29
N LEU A 261 21.49 2.31 -4.90
CA LEU A 261 21.05 1.76 -6.18
C LEU A 261 22.11 1.98 -7.27
N SER A 262 22.65 3.20 -7.36
CA SER A 262 23.71 3.57 -8.28
C SER A 262 24.95 2.69 -8.08
N GLN A 263 25.40 2.48 -6.84
CA GLN A 263 26.52 1.59 -6.54
C GLN A 263 26.25 0.13 -6.90
N VAL A 264 25.02 -0.37 -6.65
CA VAL A 264 24.63 -1.74 -7.00
C VAL A 264 24.67 -1.91 -8.53
N ILE A 265 24.08 -1.00 -9.29
CA ILE A 265 24.06 -1.10 -10.76
C ILE A 265 25.47 -0.93 -11.32
N LYS A 266 26.27 0.00 -10.80
CA LYS A 266 27.69 0.15 -11.16
C LYS A 266 28.49 -1.13 -10.94
N THR A 267 28.17 -1.89 -9.89
CA THR A 267 28.84 -3.16 -9.58
C THR A 267 28.35 -4.31 -10.46
N VAL A 268 27.04 -4.37 -10.70
CA VAL A 268 26.39 -5.48 -11.45
C VAL A 268 26.56 -5.32 -12.96
N ASP A 269 26.39 -4.12 -13.49
CA ASP A 269 26.58 -3.77 -14.90
C ASP A 269 27.14 -2.33 -15.04
N PRO A 270 28.49 -2.19 -15.01
CA PRO A 270 29.14 -0.90 -15.18
C PRO A 270 28.81 -0.21 -16.51
N ARG A 271 28.51 -0.96 -17.58
CA ARG A 271 28.20 -0.39 -18.90
C ARG A 271 26.83 0.25 -18.92
N LEU A 272 25.85 -0.40 -18.27
CA LEU A 272 24.52 0.18 -18.08
C LEU A 272 24.60 1.46 -17.24
N HIS A 273 25.34 1.45 -16.14
CA HIS A 273 25.51 2.64 -15.31
C HIS A 273 26.13 3.80 -16.10
N GLN A 274 27.20 3.53 -16.87
CA GLN A 274 27.83 4.56 -17.71
C GLN A 274 26.84 5.10 -18.75
N HIS A 275 26.06 4.24 -19.39
CA HIS A 275 25.05 4.67 -20.35
C HIS A 275 23.99 5.59 -19.71
N LEU A 276 23.58 5.29 -18.46
CA LEU A 276 22.67 6.15 -17.72
C LEU A 276 23.32 7.48 -17.33
N GLU A 277 24.61 7.49 -16.94
CA GLU A 277 25.36 8.73 -16.71
C GLU A 277 25.46 9.58 -17.97
N ASP A 278 25.76 8.98 -19.12
CA ASP A 278 25.86 9.67 -20.42
C ASP A 278 24.52 10.30 -20.86
N LEU A 279 23.39 9.80 -20.34
CA LEU A 279 22.04 10.31 -20.55
C LEU A 279 21.56 11.28 -19.45
N ASP A 280 22.44 11.73 -18.56
CA ASP A 280 22.13 12.57 -17.39
C ASP A 280 21.16 11.89 -16.38
N GLY A 281 21.10 10.56 -16.41
CA GLY A 281 20.28 9.70 -15.55
C GLY A 281 21.06 9.00 -14.42
N GLY A 282 22.32 9.38 -14.21
CA GLY A 282 23.25 8.74 -13.25
C GLY A 282 22.85 8.86 -11.77
N GLU A 283 21.98 9.82 -11.45
CA GLU A 283 21.39 10.00 -10.11
C GLU A 283 20.14 9.15 -9.88
N TYR A 284 19.64 8.45 -10.90
CA TYR A 284 18.49 7.54 -10.81
C TYR A 284 17.19 8.18 -10.28
N LEU A 285 17.00 9.50 -10.46
CA LEU A 285 15.82 10.22 -9.98
C LEU A 285 14.49 9.64 -10.51
N PHE A 286 14.51 8.99 -11.69
CA PHE A 286 13.35 8.28 -12.24
C PHE A 286 12.84 7.13 -11.35
N ALA A 287 13.70 6.58 -10.49
CA ALA A 287 13.36 5.49 -9.56
C ALA A 287 12.73 5.98 -8.25
N ILE A 288 12.70 7.29 -7.97
CA ILE A 288 12.12 7.86 -6.73
C ILE A 288 10.70 7.38 -6.52
N ARG A 289 9.85 7.51 -7.56
CA ARG A 289 8.46 7.05 -7.49
C ARG A 289 8.37 5.56 -7.19
N MET A 290 9.21 4.74 -7.82
CA MET A 290 9.22 3.29 -7.63
C MET A 290 9.59 2.91 -6.19
N LEU A 291 10.55 3.62 -5.60
CA LEU A 291 10.98 3.46 -4.20
C LEU A 291 9.88 3.89 -3.22
N MET A 292 9.30 5.06 -3.44
CA MET A 292 8.32 5.67 -2.54
C MET A 292 7.03 4.85 -2.43
N VAL A 293 6.53 4.35 -3.56
CA VAL A 293 5.26 3.60 -3.59
C VAL A 293 5.42 2.11 -3.87
N LEU A 294 6.62 1.55 -3.63
CA LEU A 294 6.93 0.12 -3.77
C LEU A 294 6.44 -0.49 -5.10
N PHE A 295 6.75 0.19 -6.21
CA PHE A 295 6.31 -0.16 -7.57
C PHE A 295 4.79 -0.25 -7.81
N ARG A 296 3.95 0.28 -6.91
CA ARG A 296 2.50 0.26 -7.10
C ARG A 296 2.07 0.90 -8.42
N ARG A 297 2.85 1.82 -8.96
CA ARG A 297 2.50 2.47 -10.22
C ARG A 297 3.13 1.81 -11.45
N GLU A 298 3.93 0.74 -11.31
CA GLU A 298 4.53 0.01 -12.44
C GLU A 298 3.84 -1.31 -12.78
N PHE A 299 3.19 -1.93 -11.78
CA PHE A 299 2.58 -3.25 -11.93
C PHE A 299 1.06 -3.18 -11.92
N SER A 300 0.42 -4.22 -12.47
CA SER A 300 -1.01 -4.44 -12.24
C SER A 300 -1.30 -4.54 -10.73
N PHE A 301 -2.53 -4.24 -10.32
CA PHE A 301 -2.89 -4.24 -8.89
C PHE A 301 -2.51 -5.55 -8.20
N LEU A 302 -2.92 -6.68 -8.79
CA LEU A 302 -2.63 -8.01 -8.26
C LEU A 302 -1.13 -8.35 -8.24
N ASP A 303 -0.38 -7.93 -9.26
CA ASP A 303 1.07 -8.19 -9.31
C ASP A 303 1.82 -7.42 -8.22
N ALA A 304 1.42 -6.19 -7.88
CA ALA A 304 2.05 -5.49 -6.77
C ALA A 304 1.68 -6.07 -5.41
N LEU A 305 0.42 -6.49 -5.21
CA LEU A 305 0.08 -7.19 -3.97
C LEU A 305 0.94 -8.44 -3.81
N TYR A 306 1.10 -9.22 -4.88
CA TYR A 306 1.98 -10.38 -4.85
C TYR A 306 3.44 -10.01 -4.58
N LEU A 307 3.94 -8.93 -5.20
CA LEU A 307 5.29 -8.44 -4.94
C LEU A 307 5.48 -8.08 -3.47
N TRP A 308 4.54 -7.36 -2.88
CA TRP A 308 4.59 -6.95 -1.48
C TRP A 308 4.57 -8.17 -0.55
N GLU A 309 3.73 -9.16 -0.82
CA GLU A 309 3.67 -10.42 -0.06
C GLU A 309 5.00 -11.18 -0.05
N VAL A 310 5.74 -11.14 -1.15
CA VAL A 310 7.06 -11.76 -1.24
C VAL A 310 8.08 -10.92 -0.49
N MET A 311 8.02 -9.59 -0.61
CA MET A 311 8.96 -8.66 0.02
C MET A 311 8.84 -8.60 1.55
N THR A 312 7.62 -8.63 2.10
CA THR A 312 7.38 -8.55 3.57
C THR A 312 8.01 -9.70 4.36
N ASN A 313 8.39 -10.78 3.67
CA ASN A 313 8.92 -12.00 4.28
C ASN A 313 10.45 -12.04 4.35
N PHE A 314 11.14 -11.06 3.77
CA PHE A 314 12.59 -10.97 3.86
C PHE A 314 12.96 -10.12 5.08
N LEU A 315 13.67 -10.72 6.03
CA LEU A 315 14.20 -10.08 7.25
C LEU A 315 15.04 -8.81 6.94
N HIS A 316 15.51 -8.67 5.70
CA HIS A 316 16.16 -7.49 5.14
C HIS A 316 15.33 -6.88 3.99
N PHE A 317 14.08 -6.48 4.29
CA PHE A 317 13.14 -5.86 3.36
C PHE A 317 13.82 -4.84 2.44
N PHE A 318 14.68 -4.00 3.02
CA PHE A 318 15.29 -2.87 2.33
C PHE A 318 16.44 -3.28 1.39
N SER A 319 17.35 -4.15 1.83
CA SER A 319 18.48 -4.60 0.99
C SER A 319 18.00 -5.40 -0.22
N TRP A 320 17.00 -6.27 -0.03
CA TRP A 320 16.42 -7.05 -1.13
C TRP A 320 15.54 -6.21 -2.06
N PHE A 321 14.88 -5.18 -1.53
CA PHE A 321 14.13 -4.23 -2.34
C PHE A 321 15.05 -3.45 -3.29
N LEU A 322 16.21 -3.00 -2.82
CA LEU A 322 17.19 -2.31 -3.67
C LEU A 322 17.80 -3.23 -4.72
N VAL A 323 18.06 -4.50 -4.37
CA VAL A 323 18.51 -5.51 -5.35
C VAL A 323 17.41 -5.77 -6.38
N LEU A 324 16.16 -5.89 -5.97
CA LEU A 324 15.03 -6.06 -6.87
C LEU A 324 14.87 -4.84 -7.79
N LEU A 325 14.98 -3.64 -7.26
CA LEU A 325 14.95 -2.40 -8.05
C LEU A 325 16.10 -2.37 -9.05
N ALA A 326 17.31 -2.75 -8.65
CA ALA A 326 18.44 -2.87 -9.56
C ALA A 326 18.16 -3.88 -10.68
N VAL A 327 17.56 -5.03 -10.37
CA VAL A 327 17.17 -6.03 -11.37
C VAL A 327 16.04 -5.54 -12.28
N ILE A 328 15.03 -4.83 -11.74
CA ILE A 328 13.93 -4.26 -12.53
C ILE A 328 14.46 -3.18 -13.46
N VAL A 329 15.30 -2.26 -12.96
CA VAL A 329 15.96 -1.22 -13.76
C VAL A 329 16.85 -1.87 -14.82
N TYR A 330 17.64 -2.87 -14.43
CA TYR A 330 18.48 -3.64 -15.35
C TYR A 330 17.66 -4.27 -16.48
N GLU A 331 16.56 -4.97 -16.15
CA GLU A 331 15.71 -5.62 -17.15
C GLU A 331 14.92 -4.62 -18.00
N ALA A 332 14.43 -3.52 -17.40
CA ALA A 332 13.75 -2.45 -18.12
C ALA A 332 14.65 -1.80 -19.18
N VAL A 333 15.93 -1.59 -18.85
CA VAL A 333 16.90 -1.02 -19.78
C VAL A 333 17.45 -2.07 -20.75
N ARG A 334 17.83 -3.27 -20.28
CA ARG A 334 18.42 -4.34 -21.10
C ARG A 334 17.47 -4.89 -22.15
N SER A 335 16.24 -5.15 -21.76
CA SER A 335 15.26 -5.67 -22.71
C SER A 335 14.68 -4.54 -23.58
N CYS A 336 14.93 -3.27 -23.23
CA CYS A 336 14.11 -2.08 -23.59
C CYS A 336 12.61 -2.24 -23.30
N CYS A 337 12.21 -3.37 -22.72
CA CYS A 337 10.93 -4.02 -22.97
C CYS A 337 10.70 -5.10 -21.89
N VAL A 338 9.61 -5.02 -21.14
CA VAL A 338 8.75 -6.18 -20.86
C VAL A 338 9.47 -7.51 -20.56
N PHE A 339 9.96 -7.81 -19.34
CA PHE A 339 9.93 -9.19 -18.75
C PHE A 339 10.50 -9.28 -17.31
N ILE A 340 9.80 -8.72 -16.32
CA ILE A 340 10.27 -8.69 -14.91
C ILE A 340 10.19 -10.04 -14.15
N ILE A 341 9.58 -11.11 -14.69
CA ILE A 341 9.08 -12.20 -13.80
C ILE A 341 9.81 -13.55 -13.90
N PHE A 342 10.67 -13.79 -14.89
CA PHE A 342 11.34 -15.11 -14.96
C PHE A 342 12.52 -15.27 -13.97
N PHE A 343 13.08 -14.18 -13.44
CA PHE A 343 14.30 -14.25 -12.61
C PHE A 343 14.06 -14.46 -11.10
N PHE A 344 12.82 -14.26 -10.60
CA PHE A 344 12.48 -14.46 -9.19
C PHE A 344 12.67 -15.92 -8.70
N PHE A 345 12.55 -16.90 -9.60
CA PHE A 345 12.79 -18.32 -9.26
C PHE A 345 14.26 -18.75 -9.43
N ALA A 346 15.05 -18.05 -10.24
CA ALA A 346 16.45 -18.40 -10.48
C ALA A 346 17.38 -17.84 -9.39
N LEU A 347 17.18 -16.59 -8.96
CA LEU A 347 18.03 -15.97 -7.95
C LEU A 347 17.77 -16.50 -6.53
N SER A 348 16.51 -16.82 -6.18
CA SER A 348 16.22 -17.43 -4.87
C SER A 348 16.81 -18.83 -4.70
N ALA A 349 17.01 -19.58 -5.79
CA ALA A 349 17.63 -20.91 -5.74
C ALA A 349 19.16 -20.87 -5.86
N VAL A 350 19.72 -20.01 -6.73
CA VAL A 350 21.16 -19.99 -7.02
C VAL A 350 21.95 -19.20 -5.98
N TRP A 351 21.37 -18.19 -5.34
CA TRP A 351 22.07 -17.41 -4.30
C TRP A 351 21.98 -18.06 -2.92
N VAL A 352 20.88 -18.76 -2.60
CA VAL A 352 20.74 -19.52 -1.33
C VAL A 352 21.73 -20.69 -1.25
N MET A 353 22.16 -21.27 -2.38
CA MET A 353 23.23 -22.29 -2.40
C MET A 353 24.66 -21.72 -2.31
N ARG A 354 24.85 -20.38 -2.33
CA ARG A 354 26.18 -19.76 -2.27
C ARG A 354 26.49 -19.06 -0.95
N ILE A 355 25.51 -18.96 -0.03
CA ILE A 355 25.65 -18.34 1.30
C ILE A 355 25.30 -19.33 2.45
N MET A 356 25.10 -20.60 2.11
CA MET A 356 25.32 -21.73 3.03
C MET A 356 26.57 -22.45 2.57
#